data_AF-A0A6G0KI33-F1
#
_entry.id   AF-A0A6G0KI33-F1
#
_cell.length_a   1.000
_cell.length_b   1.000
_cell.length_c   1.000
_cell.angle_alpha   90.00
_cell.angle_beta   90.00
_cell.angle_gamma   90.00
#
_symmetry.space_group_name_H-M   'P 1'
#
loop_
_entity.id
_entity.type
_entity.pdbx_description
1 polymer ?
#
loop_
_entity_poly.entity_id
_entity_poly.type
_entity_poly.pdbx_seq_one_letter_code
_entity_poly.pdbx_strand_id
1 'polypeptide(L)'
;MLSHWNIGRGATSGQTAKDVFFMSLAYCGDWAIVAGDFHIQPPTFKKMVLGFLDILSPLIYGMYVEDYAKTESMEKLTLSGNAFAHYPCAHYTTDVTFQQANMPSGKQAERKRYYSKKHKLHGCKVEVSVLPTGFAINSTRHYPGNVADIAIFRENIEFHRQHLKKLPSEERLADDGLLHDDYPNDWAVLCDKAYQGLVTVLRAIHPTKKPRGRSLTLAQVNENHDISRDRIVVENCFGRLCTLWALCSDKFRWNEDKYDTIFRACVALTNAHARWSPLRTSDGAAFRAHRKRLMGIGAAREERRKEIQRRSRRNRAIRTSNSVMTLPANSGVDDYQDFSTEY
;
A
#
# COMPACT_ATOMS: atom_id res chain seq x y z
N MET A 1 -22.56 -3.29 20.97
CA MET A 1 -22.20 -2.83 19.60
C MET A 1 -22.32 -3.96 18.58
N LEU A 2 -21.60 -5.09 18.74
CA LEU A 2 -21.78 -6.25 17.85
C LEU A 2 -23.20 -6.84 17.89
N SER A 3 -23.97 -6.65 18.97
CA SER A 3 -25.38 -7.10 19.06
C SER A 3 -26.33 -6.43 18.07
N HIS A 4 -25.97 -5.29 17.45
CA HIS A 4 -26.86 -4.50 16.60
C HIS A 4 -26.52 -4.60 15.10
N TRP A 5 -25.60 -5.48 14.71
CA TRP A 5 -25.11 -5.59 13.32
C TRP A 5 -26.19 -5.97 12.29
N ASN A 6 -27.26 -6.58 12.76
CA ASN A 6 -28.38 -7.10 11.97
C ASN A 6 -29.68 -6.30 12.17
N ILE A 7 -29.61 -5.09 12.74
CA ILE A 7 -30.80 -4.26 13.02
C ILE A 7 -31.03 -3.28 11.86
N GLY A 8 -32.12 -3.47 11.11
CA GLY A 8 -32.52 -2.61 9.98
C GLY A 8 -33.95 -2.88 9.51
N ARG A 9 -34.46 -2.08 8.56
CA ARG A 9 -35.86 -2.15 8.06
C ARG A 9 -36.18 -3.37 7.18
N GLY A 10 -35.30 -4.37 7.08
CA GLY A 10 -35.44 -5.54 6.21
C GLY A 10 -35.37 -6.86 6.97
N ALA A 11 -35.54 -7.98 6.25
CA ALA A 11 -35.39 -9.31 6.83
C ALA A 11 -34.01 -9.47 7.47
N THR A 12 -33.99 -9.82 8.75
CA THR A 12 -32.78 -10.08 9.53
C THR A 12 -32.12 -11.36 9.03
N SER A 13 -30.79 -11.35 8.87
CA SER A 13 -30.03 -12.57 8.55
C SER A 13 -30.21 -13.61 9.66
N GLY A 14 -30.37 -14.88 9.31
CA GLY A 14 -30.39 -15.99 10.28
C GLY A 14 -29.01 -16.34 10.84
N GLN A 15 -27.94 -15.71 10.34
CA GLN A 15 -26.57 -15.90 10.81
C GLN A 15 -26.33 -15.15 12.12
N THR A 16 -25.47 -15.67 12.99
CA THR A 16 -25.03 -14.95 14.19
C THR A 16 -23.83 -14.04 13.86
N ALA A 17 -23.50 -13.11 14.76
CA ALA A 17 -22.30 -12.26 14.61
C ALA A 17 -21.01 -13.11 14.52
N LYS A 18 -20.97 -14.24 15.22
CA LYS A 18 -19.85 -15.18 15.20
C LYS A 18 -19.72 -15.85 13.83
N ASP A 19 -20.85 -16.24 13.24
CA ASP A 19 -20.85 -16.87 11.91
C ASP A 19 -20.35 -15.88 10.86
N VAL A 20 -20.86 -14.65 10.86
CA VAL A 20 -20.42 -13.62 9.92
C VAL A 20 -18.96 -13.23 10.12
N PHE A 21 -18.45 -13.28 11.35
CA PHE A 21 -17.02 -13.12 11.61
C PHE A 21 -16.20 -14.22 10.92
N PHE A 22 -16.54 -15.50 11.10
CA PHE A 22 -15.82 -16.59 10.43
C PHE A 22 -15.98 -16.54 8.90
N MET A 23 -17.15 -16.19 8.40
CA MET A 23 -17.38 -15.95 6.96
C MET A 23 -16.49 -14.82 6.43
N SER A 24 -16.29 -13.75 7.21
CA SER A 24 -15.40 -12.64 6.84
C SER A 24 -13.93 -13.07 6.79
N LEU A 25 -13.51 -13.96 7.69
CA LEU A 25 -12.15 -14.54 7.69
C LEU A 25 -11.92 -15.54 6.57
N ALA A 26 -12.95 -16.31 6.20
CA ALA A 26 -12.88 -17.31 5.14
C ALA A 26 -12.79 -16.70 3.74
N TYR A 27 -13.09 -15.40 3.58
CA TYR A 27 -13.14 -14.80 2.25
C TYR A 27 -11.76 -14.55 1.65
N CYS A 28 -11.44 -15.35 0.63
CA CYS A 28 -10.24 -15.23 -0.20
C CYS A 28 -10.60 -15.42 -1.69
N GLY A 29 -11.38 -14.54 -2.32
CA GLY A 29 -11.55 -14.65 -3.78
C GLY A 29 -12.79 -14.05 -4.41
N ASP A 30 -13.63 -14.88 -5.02
CA ASP A 30 -14.86 -14.49 -5.69
C ASP A 30 -16.05 -14.65 -4.74
N TRP A 31 -16.93 -13.64 -4.71
CA TRP A 31 -18.16 -13.67 -3.92
C TRP A 31 -19.05 -14.86 -4.27
N ALA A 32 -19.10 -15.27 -5.54
CA ALA A 32 -19.92 -16.39 -5.96
C ALA A 32 -19.46 -17.73 -5.37
N ILE A 33 -18.14 -17.93 -5.29
CA ILE A 33 -17.55 -19.17 -4.77
C ILE A 33 -17.81 -19.27 -3.27
N VAL A 34 -17.38 -18.26 -2.52
CA VAL A 34 -17.47 -18.28 -1.05
C VAL A 34 -18.93 -18.27 -0.58
N ALA A 35 -19.81 -17.50 -1.24
CA ALA A 35 -21.22 -17.50 -0.88
C ALA A 35 -21.89 -18.85 -1.17
N GLY A 36 -21.43 -19.57 -2.21
CA GLY A 36 -21.84 -20.95 -2.52
C GLY A 36 -21.51 -21.92 -1.40
N ASP A 37 -20.31 -21.83 -0.81
CA ASP A 37 -19.87 -22.67 0.31
C ASP A 37 -20.74 -22.48 1.57
N PHE A 38 -21.29 -21.28 1.75
CA PHE A 38 -22.22 -20.97 2.85
C PHE A 38 -23.69 -21.11 2.46
N HIS A 39 -24.00 -21.52 1.23
CA HIS A 39 -25.36 -21.59 0.68
C HIS A 39 -26.14 -20.26 0.79
N ILE A 40 -25.46 -19.12 0.65
CA ILE A 40 -26.04 -17.78 0.68
C ILE A 40 -25.95 -17.18 -0.73
N GLN A 41 -26.96 -16.40 -1.14
CA GLN A 41 -26.90 -15.68 -2.40
C GLN A 41 -25.75 -14.66 -2.42
N PRO A 42 -24.92 -14.58 -3.49
CA PRO A 42 -23.73 -13.73 -3.48
C PRO A 42 -23.97 -12.25 -3.15
N PRO A 43 -25.04 -11.58 -3.64
CA PRO A 43 -25.34 -10.20 -3.24
C PRO A 43 -25.63 -10.06 -1.74
N THR A 44 -26.35 -11.02 -1.17
CA THR A 44 -26.70 -11.06 0.25
C THR A 44 -25.45 -11.30 1.10
N PHE A 45 -24.63 -12.28 0.73
CA PHE A 45 -23.38 -12.58 1.41
C PHE A 45 -22.43 -11.37 1.40
N LYS A 46 -22.26 -10.74 0.23
CA LYS A 46 -21.46 -9.52 0.09
C LYS A 46 -21.95 -8.42 1.01
N LYS A 47 -23.25 -8.11 1.00
CA LYS A 47 -23.84 -7.05 1.83
C LYS A 47 -23.66 -7.36 3.32
N MET A 48 -23.84 -8.61 3.71
CA MET A 48 -23.69 -9.08 5.08
C MET A 48 -22.25 -8.93 5.59
N VAL A 49 -21.27 -9.47 4.86
CA VAL A 49 -19.85 -9.38 5.23
C VAL A 49 -19.37 -7.93 5.26
N LEU A 50 -19.72 -7.13 4.25
CA LEU A 50 -19.33 -5.72 4.20
C LEU A 50 -19.92 -4.90 5.34
N GLY A 51 -21.22 -5.05 5.61
CA GLY A 51 -21.88 -4.35 6.72
C GLY A 51 -21.32 -4.76 8.08
N PHE A 52 -20.94 -6.04 8.24
CA PHE A 52 -20.29 -6.51 9.45
C PHE A 52 -18.89 -5.93 9.61
N LEU A 53 -18.09 -5.88 8.54
CA LEU A 53 -16.75 -5.28 8.57
C LEU A 53 -16.77 -3.78 8.89
N ASP A 54 -17.79 -3.05 8.46
CA ASP A 54 -17.96 -1.62 8.81
C ASP A 54 -18.10 -1.41 10.34
N ILE A 55 -18.64 -2.40 11.06
CA ILE A 55 -18.77 -2.37 12.53
C ILE A 55 -17.52 -2.96 13.19
N LEU A 56 -17.03 -4.09 12.69
CA LEU A 56 -15.94 -4.83 13.30
C LEU A 56 -14.61 -4.08 13.18
N SER A 57 -14.28 -3.56 11.99
CA SER A 57 -12.95 -3.03 11.69
C SER A 57 -12.53 -1.90 12.64
N PRO A 58 -13.36 -0.86 12.90
CA PRO A 58 -12.99 0.18 13.86
C PRO A 58 -12.75 -0.36 15.28
N LEU A 59 -13.54 -1.34 15.72
CA LEU A 59 -13.40 -1.94 17.06
C LEU A 59 -12.07 -2.68 17.21
N ILE A 60 -11.76 -3.58 16.27
CA ILE A 60 -10.53 -4.35 16.34
C ILE A 60 -9.29 -3.50 16.07
N TYR A 61 -9.40 -2.48 15.22
CA TYR A 61 -8.32 -1.52 14.99
C TYR A 61 -8.02 -0.70 16.25
N GLY A 62 -9.06 -0.19 16.92
CA GLY A 62 -8.92 0.47 18.22
C GLY A 62 -8.22 -0.43 19.23
N MET A 63 -8.68 -1.67 19.39
CA MET A 63 -8.13 -2.62 20.39
C MET A 63 -6.70 -3.09 20.10
N TYR A 64 -6.39 -3.43 18.85
CA TYR A 64 -5.14 -4.12 18.49
C TYR A 64 -4.08 -3.19 17.91
N VAL A 65 -4.43 -1.96 17.54
CA VAL A 65 -3.50 -0.99 16.95
C VAL A 65 -3.44 0.28 17.80
N GLU A 66 -4.54 1.01 17.95
CA GLU A 66 -4.54 2.33 18.60
C GLU A 66 -4.29 2.26 20.11
N ASP A 67 -5.00 1.38 20.82
CA ASP A 67 -4.81 1.20 22.25
C ASP A 67 -3.45 0.55 22.54
N TYR A 68 -2.98 -0.33 21.65
CA TYR A 68 -1.64 -0.88 21.75
C TYR A 68 -0.59 0.23 21.64
N ALA A 69 -0.68 1.10 20.62
CA ALA A 69 0.23 2.23 20.40
C ALA A 69 0.36 3.15 21.63
N LYS A 70 -0.74 3.40 22.35
CA LYS A 70 -0.73 4.23 23.59
C LYS A 70 0.06 3.60 24.73
N THR A 71 0.20 2.28 24.75
CA THR A 71 0.83 1.53 25.84
C THR A 71 2.28 1.13 25.56
N GLU A 72 2.76 1.34 24.34
CA GLU A 72 4.12 1.03 23.92
C GLU A 72 4.93 2.32 23.87
N SER A 73 5.39 2.78 25.04
CA SER A 73 6.31 3.91 25.15
C SER A 73 7.77 3.47 24.89
N MET A 74 8.66 4.43 24.64
CA MET A 74 10.09 4.14 24.54
C MET A 74 10.66 3.64 25.86
N GLU A 75 10.20 4.15 26.99
CA GLU A 75 10.55 3.62 28.31
C GLU A 75 10.24 2.12 28.42
N LYS A 76 9.02 1.71 28.03
CA LYS A 76 8.62 0.31 28.08
C LYS A 76 9.48 -0.55 27.15
N LEU A 77 9.72 -0.11 25.92
CA LEU A 77 10.53 -0.84 24.95
C LEU A 77 11.97 -1.01 25.45
N THR A 78 12.58 0.06 25.96
CA THR A 78 13.95 0.03 26.49
C THR A 78 14.06 -0.86 27.73
N LEU A 79 13.18 -0.69 28.72
CA LEU A 79 13.25 -1.46 29.97
C LEU A 79 12.93 -2.95 29.77
N SER A 80 12.14 -3.30 28.76
CA SER A 80 11.83 -4.69 28.40
C SER A 80 12.84 -5.32 27.44
N GLY A 81 13.89 -4.60 27.04
CA GLY A 81 14.89 -5.10 26.10
C GLY A 81 14.38 -5.27 24.67
N ASN A 82 13.31 -4.56 24.31
CA ASN A 82 12.62 -4.63 23.02
C ASN A 82 12.88 -3.40 22.14
N ALA A 83 13.82 -2.52 22.49
CA ALA A 83 14.27 -1.45 21.60
C ALA A 83 14.99 -2.03 20.37
N PHE A 84 15.14 -1.23 19.31
CA PHE A 84 15.96 -1.62 18.16
C PHE A 84 17.42 -1.85 18.56
N ALA A 85 18.09 -2.78 17.88
CA ALA A 85 19.43 -3.23 18.28
C ALA A 85 20.52 -2.23 17.90
N HIS A 86 20.42 -1.61 16.71
CA HIS A 86 21.41 -0.66 16.22
C HIS A 86 21.00 0.80 16.44
N TYR A 87 19.70 1.08 16.46
CA TYR A 87 19.14 2.42 16.68
C TYR A 87 18.15 2.44 17.84
N PRO A 88 18.61 2.25 19.10
CA PRO A 88 17.73 2.21 20.27
C PRO A 88 17.00 3.53 20.54
N CYS A 89 17.43 4.64 19.93
CA CYS A 89 16.71 5.93 19.97
C CYS A 89 15.46 5.97 19.07
N ALA A 90 15.28 4.99 18.18
CA ALA A 90 14.16 4.96 17.26
C ALA A 90 12.97 4.21 17.86
N HIS A 91 11.80 4.86 17.82
CA HIS A 91 10.58 4.31 18.41
C HIS A 91 9.93 3.25 17.52
N TYR A 92 9.91 3.50 16.22
CA TYR A 92 9.33 2.57 15.25
C TYR A 92 9.96 2.78 13.87
N THR A 93 9.72 1.83 12.97
CA THR A 93 10.00 1.98 11.54
C THR A 93 8.70 2.24 10.79
N THR A 94 8.78 3.01 9.71
CA THR A 94 7.63 3.28 8.82
C THR A 94 7.98 2.91 7.38
N ASP A 95 7.02 2.32 6.67
CA ASP A 95 7.13 2.12 5.23
C ASP A 95 5.74 2.06 4.55
N VAL A 96 5.75 2.15 3.21
CA VAL A 96 4.55 2.13 2.38
C VAL A 96 4.47 0.82 1.60
N THR A 97 3.34 0.13 1.73
CA THR A 97 3.02 -1.04 0.90
C THR A 97 2.15 -0.63 -0.30
N PHE A 98 2.25 -1.38 -1.39
CA PHE A 98 1.45 -1.18 -2.60
C PHE A 98 0.59 -2.40 -2.86
N GLN A 99 -0.72 -2.18 -3.00
CA GLN A 99 -1.65 -3.21 -3.44
C GLN A 99 -2.18 -2.89 -4.82
N GLN A 100 -2.14 -3.86 -5.73
CA GLN A 100 -2.80 -3.72 -7.02
C GLN A 100 -4.31 -3.56 -6.82
N ALA A 101 -4.95 -2.61 -7.50
CA ALA A 101 -6.40 -2.45 -7.47
C ALA A 101 -7.00 -2.52 -8.88
N ASN A 102 -8.33 -2.64 -8.95
CA ASN A 102 -9.04 -2.36 -10.18
C ASN A 102 -8.72 -0.94 -10.66
N MET A 103 -8.59 -0.81 -11.97
CA MET A 103 -8.40 0.47 -12.60
C MET A 103 -9.73 1.22 -12.49
N PRO A 104 -9.77 2.46 -11.94
CA PRO A 104 -11.00 3.23 -11.90
C PRO A 104 -11.57 3.36 -13.31
N SER A 105 -12.87 3.12 -13.46
CA SER A 105 -13.62 3.43 -14.68
C SER A 105 -13.70 4.94 -14.78
N GLY A 106 -12.94 5.53 -15.71
CA GLY A 106 -12.71 6.96 -15.66
C GLY A 106 -11.88 7.51 -16.81
N LYS A 107 -11.78 8.85 -16.85
CA LYS A 107 -10.96 9.58 -17.84
C LYS A 107 -9.49 9.17 -17.70
N GLN A 108 -8.71 9.35 -18.77
CA GLN A 108 -7.29 8.95 -18.77
C GLN A 108 -6.48 9.59 -17.61
N ALA A 109 -6.85 10.79 -17.17
CA ALA A 109 -6.24 11.47 -16.03
C ALA A 109 -6.46 10.71 -14.70
N GLU A 110 -7.68 10.24 -14.44
CA GLU A 110 -8.02 9.46 -13.24
C GLU A 110 -7.26 8.12 -13.22
N ARG A 111 -7.13 7.49 -14.39
CA ARG A 111 -6.34 6.24 -14.52
C ARG A 111 -4.85 6.48 -14.22
N LYS A 112 -4.26 7.58 -14.68
CA LYS A 112 -2.85 7.93 -14.39
C LYS A 112 -2.60 8.13 -12.89
N ARG A 113 -3.60 8.58 -12.13
CA ARG A 113 -3.51 8.82 -10.68
C ARG A 113 -3.17 7.54 -9.90
N TYR A 114 -3.70 6.39 -10.30
CA TYR A 114 -3.43 5.15 -9.57
C TYR A 114 -2.20 4.38 -10.08
N TYR A 115 -1.53 4.89 -11.11
CA TYR A 115 -0.44 4.17 -11.76
C TYR A 115 0.88 4.32 -10.99
N SER A 116 1.38 3.20 -10.46
CA SER A 116 2.70 3.11 -9.85
C SER A 116 3.77 2.83 -10.90
N LYS A 117 4.71 3.76 -11.08
CA LYS A 117 5.85 3.59 -11.99
C LYS A 117 6.76 2.42 -11.59
N LYS A 118 6.91 2.17 -10.29
CA LYS A 118 7.72 1.09 -9.71
C LYS A 118 7.15 -0.28 -10.05
N HIS A 119 5.84 -0.46 -9.86
CA HIS A 119 5.16 -1.74 -10.07
C HIS A 119 4.61 -1.92 -11.49
N LYS A 120 4.54 -0.85 -12.30
CA LYS A 120 3.88 -0.82 -13.61
C LYS A 120 2.39 -1.24 -13.56
N LEU A 121 1.77 -1.02 -12.41
CA LEU A 121 0.39 -1.42 -12.11
C LEU A 121 -0.42 -0.25 -11.55
N HIS A 122 -1.74 -0.38 -11.63
CA HIS A 122 -2.67 0.54 -10.97
C HIS A 122 -3.00 -0.03 -9.60
N GLY A 123 -3.04 0.82 -8.58
CA GLY A 123 -3.27 0.36 -7.23
C GLY A 123 -3.25 1.46 -6.19
N CYS A 124 -3.34 1.03 -4.95
CA CYS A 124 -3.37 1.86 -3.76
C CYS A 124 -2.09 1.66 -2.95
N LYS A 125 -1.76 2.66 -2.15
CA LYS A 125 -0.64 2.69 -1.24
C LYS A 125 -1.15 2.94 0.17
N VAL A 126 -0.56 2.29 1.15
CA VAL A 126 -0.85 2.52 2.57
C VAL A 126 0.46 2.58 3.32
N GLU A 127 0.60 3.58 4.17
CA GLU A 127 1.71 3.68 5.11
C GLU A 127 1.36 2.94 6.40
N VAL A 128 2.30 2.15 6.90
CA VAL A 128 2.17 1.44 8.17
C VAL A 128 3.41 1.69 9.01
N SER A 129 3.21 2.04 10.28
CA SER A 129 4.28 2.20 11.27
C SER A 129 4.30 0.98 12.19
N VAL A 130 5.48 0.41 12.41
CA VAL A 130 5.68 -0.87 13.09
C VAL A 130 6.79 -0.75 14.13
N LEU A 131 6.49 -1.18 15.35
CA LEU A 131 7.43 -1.23 16.48
C LEU A 131 8.51 -2.30 16.28
N PRO A 132 9.64 -2.24 17.01
CA PRO A 132 10.66 -3.29 16.98
C PRO A 132 10.10 -4.67 17.36
N THR A 133 9.08 -4.70 18.22
CA THR A 133 8.33 -5.91 18.64
C THR A 133 7.49 -6.54 17.52
N GLY A 134 7.36 -5.87 16.37
CA GLY A 134 6.64 -6.39 15.20
C GLY A 134 5.17 -6.03 15.12
N PHE A 135 4.66 -5.24 16.08
CA PHE A 135 3.27 -4.78 16.05
C PHE A 135 3.13 -3.47 15.28
N ALA A 136 2.14 -3.41 14.40
CA ALA A 136 1.74 -2.16 13.77
C ALA A 136 1.07 -1.23 14.78
N ILE A 137 1.42 0.05 14.77
CA ILE A 137 0.83 1.08 15.64
C ILE A 137 0.03 2.12 14.85
N ASN A 138 0.12 2.08 13.52
CA ASN A 138 -0.64 2.95 12.64
C ASN A 138 -0.80 2.36 11.24
N SER A 139 -1.90 2.70 10.61
CA SER A 139 -2.23 2.49 9.21
C SER A 139 -2.99 3.71 8.70
N THR A 140 -2.40 4.39 7.72
CA THR A 140 -3.05 5.53 7.09
C THR A 140 -4.25 5.10 6.26
N ARG A 141 -5.03 6.09 5.80
CA ARG A 141 -5.95 5.91 4.67
C ARG A 141 -5.17 5.51 3.43
N HIS A 142 -5.83 4.92 2.44
CA HIS A 142 -5.18 4.62 1.19
C HIS A 142 -4.92 5.86 0.34
N TYR A 143 -3.84 5.75 -0.44
CA TYR A 143 -3.37 6.76 -1.38
C TYR A 143 -3.29 6.17 -2.79
N PRO A 144 -3.51 6.97 -3.84
CA PRO A 144 -3.30 6.52 -5.21
C PRO A 144 -1.84 6.09 -5.48
N GLY A 145 -1.67 5.08 -6.33
CA GLY A 145 -0.36 4.47 -6.60
C GLY A 145 0.71 5.39 -7.21
N ASN A 146 0.36 6.58 -7.71
CA ASN A 146 1.32 7.56 -8.21
C ASN A 146 1.91 8.47 -7.11
N VAL A 147 1.31 8.52 -5.92
CA VAL A 147 1.75 9.38 -4.82
C VAL A 147 3.11 8.87 -4.33
N ALA A 148 4.04 9.79 -4.08
CA ALA A 148 5.36 9.45 -3.56
C ALA A 148 5.26 9.06 -2.08
N ASP A 149 6.05 8.08 -1.64
CA ASP A 149 5.97 7.54 -0.28
C ASP A 149 6.24 8.63 0.77
N ILE A 150 7.22 9.50 0.52
CA ILE A 150 7.50 10.68 1.38
C ILE A 150 6.33 11.69 1.46
N ALA A 151 5.50 11.78 0.41
CA ALA A 151 4.35 12.67 0.44
C ALA A 151 3.22 12.10 1.31
N ILE A 152 3.06 10.77 1.31
CA ILE A 152 2.13 10.07 2.22
C ILE A 152 2.55 10.32 3.67
N PHE A 153 3.83 10.11 3.96
CA PHE A 153 4.40 10.37 5.29
C PHE A 153 4.15 11.81 5.76
N ARG A 154 4.40 12.80 4.90
CA ARG A 154 4.17 14.21 5.23
C ARG A 154 2.70 14.55 5.45
N GLU A 155 1.78 13.86 4.79
CA GLU A 155 0.35 14.02 5.06
C GLU A 155 -0.03 13.40 6.41
N ASN A 156 0.67 12.35 6.83
CA ASN A 156 0.52 11.68 8.13
C ASN A 156 1.41 12.29 9.24
N ILE A 157 1.94 13.50 9.04
CA ILE A 157 2.97 14.08 9.92
C ILE A 157 2.48 14.26 11.38
N GLU A 158 1.20 14.54 11.59
CA GLU A 158 0.64 14.75 12.93
C GLU A 158 0.69 13.49 13.78
N PHE A 159 0.40 12.32 13.19
CA PHE A 159 0.59 11.04 13.86
C PHE A 159 2.05 10.87 14.32
N HIS A 160 3.00 11.16 13.42
CA HIS A 160 4.41 11.03 13.71
C HIS A 160 4.89 11.98 14.79
N ARG A 161 4.52 13.27 14.71
CA ARG A 161 4.86 14.27 15.73
C ARG A 161 4.36 13.87 17.11
N GLN A 162 3.12 13.40 17.20
CA GLN A 162 2.53 12.97 18.45
C GLN A 162 3.25 11.75 19.04
N HIS A 163 3.53 10.72 18.23
CA HIS A 163 4.09 9.45 18.72
C HIS A 163 5.61 9.43 18.84
N LEU A 164 6.31 10.43 18.31
CA LEU A 164 7.75 10.59 18.50
C LEU A 164 8.07 11.52 19.67
N LYS A 165 7.10 12.28 20.19
CA LYS A 165 7.36 13.18 21.31
C LYS A 165 7.77 12.40 22.55
N LYS A 166 8.89 12.77 23.18
CA LYS A 166 9.31 12.19 24.46
C LYS A 166 8.28 12.47 25.55
N LEU A 167 7.96 11.46 26.33
CA LEU A 167 7.13 11.60 27.52
C LEU A 167 7.97 12.15 28.69
N PRO A 168 7.36 12.80 29.69
CA PRO A 168 8.09 13.26 30.88
C PRO A 168 8.80 12.13 31.64
N SER A 169 8.26 10.91 31.63
CA SER A 169 8.92 9.76 32.25
C SER A 169 10.20 9.33 31.53
N GLU A 170 10.32 9.69 30.25
CA GLU A 170 11.38 9.27 29.34
C GLU A 170 12.58 10.23 29.31
N GLU A 171 12.51 11.39 29.96
CA GLU A 171 13.62 12.36 30.03
C GLU A 171 14.90 11.78 30.64
N ARG A 172 14.75 10.74 31.46
CA ARG A 172 15.85 10.05 32.16
C ARG A 172 16.53 8.99 31.29
N LEU A 173 15.93 8.64 30.15
CA LEU A 173 16.50 7.64 29.25
C LEU A 173 17.67 8.26 28.49
N ALA A 174 18.80 7.55 28.48
CA ALA A 174 19.95 7.96 27.70
C ALA A 174 19.60 7.98 26.21
N ASP A 175 19.94 9.07 25.54
CA ASP A 175 19.69 9.27 24.12
C ASP A 175 20.84 10.06 23.48
N ASP A 176 21.85 9.34 23.03
CA ASP A 176 22.99 9.83 22.25
C ASP A 176 22.85 9.50 20.74
N GLY A 177 21.64 9.11 20.33
CA GLY A 177 21.38 8.67 18.97
C GLY A 177 21.45 9.80 17.93
N LEU A 178 21.57 9.42 16.65
CA LEU A 178 21.63 10.37 15.54
C LEU A 178 20.54 11.45 15.60
N LEU A 179 20.91 12.69 15.25
CA LEU A 179 20.02 13.85 15.18
C LEU A 179 19.41 14.27 16.54
N HIS A 180 20.00 13.85 17.67
CA HIS A 180 19.56 14.28 19.00
C HIS A 180 19.64 15.81 19.16
N ASP A 181 20.76 16.43 18.78
CA ASP A 181 20.97 17.87 18.95
C ASP A 181 19.93 18.72 18.19
N ASP A 182 19.48 18.25 17.03
CA ASP A 182 18.44 18.90 16.23
C ASP A 182 17.02 18.65 16.80
N TYR A 183 16.80 17.51 17.46
CA TYR A 183 15.50 17.05 17.96
C TYR A 183 15.60 16.48 19.39
N PRO A 184 15.98 17.27 20.39
CA PRO A 184 16.30 16.76 21.73
C PRO A 184 15.07 16.19 22.45
N ASN A 185 13.88 16.67 22.08
CA ASN A 185 12.61 16.32 22.69
C ASN A 185 11.84 15.22 21.95
N ASP A 186 12.41 14.65 20.88
CA ASP A 186 11.74 13.65 20.06
C ASP A 186 12.61 12.38 19.92
N TRP A 187 11.94 11.23 19.96
CA TRP A 187 12.49 9.95 19.53
C TRP A 187 12.59 9.88 18.01
N ALA A 188 13.40 8.94 17.51
CA ALA A 188 13.60 8.80 16.08
C ALA A 188 12.57 7.87 15.41
N VAL A 189 12.43 8.02 14.10
CA VAL A 189 11.72 7.07 13.22
C VAL A 189 12.68 6.52 12.17
N LEU A 190 12.67 5.21 11.97
CA LEU A 190 13.44 4.59 10.90
C LEU A 190 12.64 4.56 9.59
N CYS A 191 13.23 5.03 8.50
CA CYS A 191 12.58 5.15 7.20
C CYS A 191 13.43 4.58 6.06
N ASP A 192 12.79 4.28 4.92
CA ASP A 192 13.51 3.87 3.72
C ASP A 192 14.35 5.02 3.13
N LYS A 193 15.29 4.65 2.27
CA LYS A 193 16.10 5.60 1.49
C LYS A 193 15.25 6.55 0.64
N ALA A 194 14.01 6.19 0.30
CA ALA A 194 13.11 7.06 -0.45
C ALA A 194 12.59 8.28 0.34
N TYR A 195 12.78 8.30 1.67
CA TYR A 195 12.29 9.37 2.56
C TYR A 195 13.35 10.43 2.87
N GLN A 196 14.37 10.57 2.01
CA GLN A 196 15.36 11.63 2.15
C GLN A 196 14.70 13.02 2.14
N GLY A 197 15.08 13.84 3.12
CA GLY A 197 14.50 15.16 3.36
C GLY A 197 13.39 15.18 4.42
N LEU A 198 13.16 14.09 5.14
CA LEU A 198 12.35 14.11 6.38
C LEU A 198 13.13 14.65 7.59
N VAL A 199 14.47 14.61 7.55
CA VAL A 199 15.34 15.17 8.60
C VAL A 199 15.10 16.66 8.86
N THR A 200 14.46 17.39 7.95
CA THR A 200 14.12 18.81 8.12
C THR A 200 12.79 19.03 8.86
N VAL A 201 12.03 17.96 9.15
CA VAL A 201 10.71 18.06 9.79
C VAL A 201 10.56 17.18 11.02
N LEU A 202 11.37 16.13 11.15
CA LEU A 202 11.37 15.16 12.25
C LEU A 202 12.76 14.53 12.39
N ARG A 203 13.00 13.85 13.51
CA ARG A 203 14.16 12.99 13.76
C ARG A 203 14.10 11.68 12.95
N ALA A 204 14.12 11.80 11.62
CA ALA A 204 14.00 10.67 10.69
C ALA A 204 15.38 10.12 10.31
N ILE A 205 15.64 8.86 10.66
CA ILE A 205 16.87 8.15 10.31
C ILE A 205 16.61 7.29 9.07
N HIS A 206 17.43 7.46 8.04
CA HIS A 206 17.29 6.72 6.79
C HIS A 206 18.66 6.40 6.19
N PRO A 207 18.78 5.34 5.36
CA PRO A 207 20.06 5.03 4.71
C PRO A 207 20.59 6.17 3.84
N THR A 208 21.89 6.44 3.93
CA THR A 208 22.64 7.33 3.06
C THR A 208 22.56 6.86 1.60
N LYS A 209 22.15 7.76 0.70
CA LYS A 209 22.08 7.50 -0.74
C LYS A 209 23.43 7.68 -1.40
N LYS A 210 23.77 6.75 -2.30
CA LYS A 210 24.97 6.82 -3.14
C LYS A 210 24.94 8.11 -3.99
N PRO A 211 25.93 9.01 -3.87
CA PRO A 211 26.01 10.19 -4.72
C PRO A 211 26.25 9.80 -6.18
N ARG A 212 25.81 10.65 -7.12
CA ARG A 212 25.99 10.36 -8.55
C ARG A 212 27.48 10.29 -8.88
N GLY A 213 27.91 9.18 -9.47
CA GLY A 213 29.30 8.96 -9.88
C GLY A 213 30.30 8.68 -8.74
N ARG A 214 29.85 8.57 -7.49
CA ARG A 214 30.73 8.25 -6.34
C ARG A 214 30.24 7.01 -5.61
N SER A 215 31.14 6.34 -4.90
CA SER A 215 30.80 5.23 -4.00
C SER A 215 30.52 5.73 -2.59
N LEU A 216 29.78 4.94 -1.81
CA LEU A 216 29.66 5.15 -0.37
C LEU A 216 30.98 4.78 0.30
N THR A 217 31.31 5.46 1.39
CA THR A 217 32.42 5.04 2.26
C THR A 217 32.07 3.73 2.97
N LEU A 218 33.07 3.00 3.49
CA LEU A 218 32.81 1.78 4.25
C LEU A 218 31.91 2.04 5.48
N ALA A 219 32.12 3.16 6.17
CA ALA A 219 31.29 3.58 7.30
C ALA A 219 29.82 3.78 6.88
N GLN A 220 29.56 4.47 5.75
CA GLN A 220 28.20 4.66 5.23
C GLN A 220 27.55 3.34 4.78
N VAL A 221 28.33 2.37 4.29
CA VAL A 221 27.81 1.05 3.94
C VAL A 221 27.39 0.29 5.20
N ASN A 222 28.21 0.32 6.25
CA ASN A 222 27.89 -0.33 7.53
C ASN A 222 26.67 0.32 8.20
N GLU A 223 26.62 1.65 8.27
CA GLU A 223 25.47 2.40 8.79
C GLU A 223 24.17 2.04 8.05
N ASN A 224 24.22 2.03 6.71
CA ASN A 224 23.07 1.64 5.88
C ASN A 224 22.60 0.21 6.16
N HIS A 225 23.54 -0.69 6.39
CA HIS A 225 23.26 -2.09 6.67
C HIS A 225 22.59 -2.23 8.04
N ASP A 226 23.08 -1.52 9.06
CA ASP A 226 22.51 -1.52 10.40
C ASP A 226 21.10 -0.92 10.41
N ILE A 227 20.87 0.19 9.69
CA ILE A 227 19.51 0.76 9.51
C ILE A 227 18.60 -0.27 8.84
N SER A 228 19.09 -0.97 7.82
CA SER A 228 18.30 -1.97 7.10
C SER A 228 17.96 -3.19 7.98
N ARG A 229 18.84 -3.56 8.91
CA ARG A 229 18.61 -4.65 9.86
C ARG A 229 17.48 -4.33 10.82
N ASP A 230 17.48 -3.14 11.43
CA ASP A 230 16.40 -2.76 12.36
C ASP A 230 15.08 -2.54 11.61
N ARG A 231 15.13 -1.92 10.43
CA ARG A 231 13.92 -1.67 9.62
C ARG A 231 13.24 -2.93 9.11
N ILE A 232 13.92 -4.08 9.04
CA ILE A 232 13.37 -5.28 8.39
C ILE A 232 12.07 -5.77 9.03
N VAL A 233 11.80 -5.38 10.27
CA VAL A 233 10.55 -5.70 10.96
C VAL A 233 9.31 -5.19 10.21
N VAL A 234 9.37 -4.03 9.53
CA VAL A 234 8.23 -3.54 8.72
C VAL A 234 7.98 -4.44 7.50
N GLU A 235 9.05 -4.95 6.87
CA GLU A 235 8.93 -5.90 5.77
C GLU A 235 8.39 -7.24 6.25
N ASN A 236 8.79 -7.69 7.45
CA ASN A 236 8.23 -8.90 8.06
C ASN A 236 6.74 -8.71 8.38
N CYS A 237 6.33 -7.54 8.88
CA CYS A 237 4.93 -7.22 9.14
C CYS A 237 4.10 -7.27 7.85
N PHE A 238 4.58 -6.65 6.77
CA PHE A 238 3.92 -6.76 5.46
C PHE A 238 3.90 -8.18 4.91
N GLY A 239 4.97 -8.94 5.14
CA GLY A 239 5.04 -10.36 4.80
C GLY A 239 3.94 -11.16 5.47
N ARG A 240 3.78 -11.01 6.78
CA ARG A 240 2.72 -11.67 7.54
C ARG A 240 1.35 -11.24 7.07
N LEU A 241 1.13 -9.94 6.87
CA LEU A 241 -0.11 -9.38 6.33
C LEU A 241 -0.47 -10.03 4.98
N CYS A 242 0.49 -10.13 4.06
CA CYS A 242 0.26 -10.72 2.73
C CYS A 242 0.08 -12.25 2.75
N THR A 243 0.72 -12.94 3.69
CA THR A 243 0.60 -14.40 3.85
C THR A 243 -0.73 -14.79 4.47
N LEU A 244 -1.20 -14.06 5.48
CA LEU A 244 -2.47 -14.35 6.15
C LEU A 244 -3.66 -13.93 5.29
N TRP A 245 -3.57 -12.77 4.62
CA TRP A 245 -4.74 -12.14 4.01
C TRP A 245 -4.57 -12.00 2.51
N ALA A 246 -5.25 -12.86 1.74
CA ALA A 246 -5.38 -12.71 0.29
C ALA A 246 -5.98 -11.35 -0.09
N LEU A 247 -6.84 -10.79 0.77
CA LEU A 247 -7.39 -9.43 0.64
C LEU A 247 -6.34 -8.33 0.59
N CYS A 248 -5.13 -8.55 1.09
CA CYS A 248 -4.01 -7.60 1.02
C CYS A 248 -2.95 -8.01 -0.01
N SER A 249 -2.79 -9.32 -0.27
CA SER A 249 -1.77 -9.80 -1.20
C SER A 249 -2.22 -9.88 -2.64
N ASP A 250 -3.52 -10.04 -2.93
CA ASP A 250 -4.04 -10.07 -4.28
C ASP A 250 -4.59 -8.72 -4.75
N LYS A 251 -4.99 -8.69 -6.03
CA LYS A 251 -5.59 -7.51 -6.63
C LYS A 251 -6.90 -7.18 -5.92
N PHE A 252 -6.96 -6.00 -5.31
CA PHE A 252 -8.17 -5.45 -4.72
C PHE A 252 -9.23 -5.22 -5.81
N ARG A 253 -10.39 -5.85 -5.64
CA ARG A 253 -11.49 -5.84 -6.63
C ARG A 253 -12.74 -5.09 -6.18
N TRP A 254 -12.78 -4.69 -4.92
CA TRP A 254 -13.98 -4.14 -4.31
C TRP A 254 -14.05 -2.62 -4.51
N ASN A 255 -15.12 -2.02 -4.00
CA ASN A 255 -15.28 -0.58 -4.03
C ASN A 255 -14.21 0.08 -3.16
N GLU A 256 -13.69 1.21 -3.64
CA GLU A 256 -12.59 1.93 -2.99
C GLU A 256 -12.96 2.47 -1.59
N ASP A 257 -14.23 2.80 -1.36
CA ASP A 257 -14.77 3.22 -0.05
C ASP A 257 -14.61 2.15 1.03
N LYS A 258 -14.47 0.88 0.64
CA LYS A 258 -14.26 -0.24 1.57
C LYS A 258 -12.80 -0.59 1.78
N TYR A 259 -11.88 0.00 1.01
CA TYR A 259 -10.47 -0.35 1.06
C TYR A 259 -9.89 -0.15 2.47
N ASP A 260 -10.11 1.03 3.06
CA ASP A 260 -9.52 1.37 4.37
C ASP A 260 -10.09 0.49 5.49
N THR A 261 -11.41 0.26 5.48
CA THR A 261 -12.08 -0.64 6.43
C THR A 261 -11.46 -2.03 6.40
N ILE A 262 -11.25 -2.60 5.21
CA ILE A 262 -10.72 -3.97 5.07
C ILE A 262 -9.24 -4.00 5.42
N PHE A 263 -8.46 -3.06 4.91
CA PHE A 263 -7.02 -3.03 5.13
C PHE A 263 -6.70 -2.88 6.62
N ARG A 264 -7.42 -1.98 7.33
CA ARG A 264 -7.28 -1.80 8.79
C ARG A 264 -7.68 -3.04 9.57
N ALA A 265 -8.74 -3.74 9.15
CA ALA A 265 -9.11 -5.02 9.74
C ALA A 265 -7.99 -6.06 9.61
N CYS A 266 -7.39 -6.17 8.41
CA CYS A 266 -6.26 -7.06 8.17
C CYS A 266 -5.02 -6.69 9.02
N VAL A 267 -4.71 -5.39 9.18
CA VAL A 267 -3.62 -4.93 10.06
C VAL A 267 -3.90 -5.31 11.51
N ALA A 268 -5.10 -5.02 12.01
CA ALA A 268 -5.50 -5.35 13.37
C ALA A 268 -5.44 -6.86 13.66
N LEU A 269 -5.96 -7.68 12.75
CA LEU A 269 -5.90 -9.14 12.86
C LEU A 269 -4.48 -9.68 12.73
N THR A 270 -3.61 -9.01 11.96
CA THR A 270 -2.17 -9.34 11.89
C THR A 270 -1.50 -9.11 13.24
N ASN A 271 -1.79 -7.99 13.91
CA ASN A 271 -1.31 -7.74 15.27
C ASN A 271 -1.83 -8.78 16.25
N ALA A 272 -3.14 -9.08 16.22
CA ALA A 272 -3.73 -10.11 17.08
C ALA A 272 -3.03 -11.47 16.88
N HIS A 273 -2.77 -11.86 15.63
CA HIS A 273 -2.03 -13.08 15.32
C HIS A 273 -0.56 -13.01 15.79
N ALA A 274 0.10 -11.86 15.65
CA ALA A 274 1.49 -11.67 16.05
C ALA A 274 1.71 -11.85 17.57
N ARG A 275 0.68 -11.60 18.40
CA ARG A 275 0.74 -11.84 19.86
C ARG A 275 0.98 -13.32 20.20
N TRP A 276 0.43 -14.23 19.41
CA TRP A 276 0.56 -15.68 19.63
C TRP A 276 1.66 -16.31 18.77
N SER A 277 2.02 -15.65 17.67
CA SER A 277 3.04 -16.13 16.74
C SER A 277 3.84 -14.94 16.23
N PRO A 278 4.96 -14.59 16.92
CA PRO A 278 5.81 -13.46 16.57
C PRO A 278 6.27 -13.49 15.10
N LEU A 279 6.66 -12.33 14.59
CA LEU A 279 7.19 -12.20 13.24
C LEU A 279 8.50 -12.99 13.07
N ARG A 280 8.70 -13.56 11.88
CA ARG A 280 9.81 -14.44 11.54
C ARG A 280 10.49 -13.98 10.26
N THR A 281 11.73 -14.41 10.05
CA THR A 281 12.47 -14.16 8.80
C THR A 281 11.75 -14.67 7.55
N SER A 282 10.95 -15.74 7.69
CA SER A 282 10.10 -16.28 6.61
C SER A 282 9.04 -15.28 6.14
N ASP A 283 8.56 -14.40 7.03
CA ASP A 283 7.60 -13.36 6.66
C ASP A 283 8.25 -12.35 5.70
N GLY A 284 9.46 -11.87 6.01
CA GLY A 284 10.21 -11.01 5.09
C GLY A 284 10.50 -11.69 3.74
N ALA A 285 10.76 -13.01 3.74
CA ALA A 285 10.91 -13.77 2.50
C ALA A 285 9.60 -13.81 1.68
N ALA A 286 8.46 -14.01 2.35
CA ALA A 286 7.14 -13.96 1.72
C ALA A 286 6.86 -12.57 1.13
N PHE A 287 7.21 -11.49 1.83
CA PHE A 287 7.04 -10.13 1.31
C PHE A 287 7.88 -9.87 0.06
N ARG A 288 9.15 -10.31 0.06
CA ARG A 288 10.02 -10.20 -1.12
C ARG A 288 9.47 -10.98 -2.31
N ALA A 289 8.95 -12.19 -2.09
CA ALA A 289 8.30 -12.99 -3.13
C ALA A 289 7.05 -12.29 -3.68
N HIS A 290 6.21 -11.74 -2.80
CA HIS A 290 5.02 -10.96 -3.18
C HIS A 290 5.39 -9.73 -4.03
N ARG A 291 6.40 -8.95 -3.62
CA ARG A 291 6.90 -7.79 -4.40
C ARG A 291 7.43 -8.20 -5.77
N LYS A 292 8.20 -9.29 -5.85
CA LYS A 292 8.71 -9.84 -7.11
C LYS A 292 7.57 -10.24 -8.04
N ARG A 293 6.52 -10.88 -7.51
CA ARG A 293 5.30 -11.24 -8.26
C ARG A 293 4.63 -10.00 -8.85
N LEU A 294 4.43 -8.95 -8.06
CA LEU A 294 3.81 -7.71 -8.54
C LEU A 294 4.61 -7.05 -9.67
N MET A 295 5.94 -6.96 -9.53
CA MET A 295 6.79 -6.42 -10.58
C MET A 295 6.74 -7.27 -11.86
N GLY A 296 6.71 -8.61 -11.72
CA GLY A 296 6.57 -9.54 -12.84
C GLY A 296 5.26 -9.34 -13.61
N ILE A 297 4.13 -9.23 -12.90
CA ILE A 297 2.81 -8.95 -13.50
C ILE A 297 2.84 -7.61 -14.24
N GLY A 298 3.44 -6.58 -13.63
CA GLY A 298 3.59 -5.26 -14.22
C GLY A 298 4.39 -5.27 -15.52
N ALA A 299 5.55 -5.93 -15.51
CA ALA A 299 6.42 -6.06 -16.67
C ALA A 299 5.72 -6.79 -17.84
N ALA A 300 5.06 -7.92 -17.55
CA ALA A 300 4.31 -8.67 -18.55
C ALA A 300 3.18 -7.84 -19.18
N ARG A 301 2.50 -7.01 -18.38
CA ARG A 301 1.44 -6.12 -18.87
C ARG A 301 1.98 -4.99 -19.75
N GLU A 302 3.14 -4.43 -19.40
CA GLU A 302 3.81 -3.42 -20.21
C GLU A 302 4.25 -3.98 -21.57
N GLU A 303 4.83 -5.18 -21.59
CA GLU A 303 5.25 -5.83 -22.85
C GLU A 303 4.05 -6.14 -23.75
N ARG A 304 2.97 -6.70 -23.17
CA ARG A 304 1.72 -6.92 -23.91
C ARG A 304 1.17 -5.62 -24.53
N ARG A 305 1.28 -4.50 -23.81
CA ARG A 305 0.82 -3.19 -24.32
C ARG A 305 1.71 -2.69 -25.47
N LYS A 306 3.03 -2.85 -25.38
CA LYS A 306 3.96 -2.51 -26.46
C LYS A 306 3.67 -3.34 -27.70
N GLU A 307 3.41 -4.62 -27.55
CA GLU A 307 3.07 -5.52 -28.65
C GLU A 307 1.77 -5.12 -29.35
N ILE A 308 0.72 -4.82 -28.60
CA ILE A 308 -0.55 -4.29 -29.17
C ILE A 308 -0.31 -2.99 -29.95
N GLN A 309 0.53 -2.08 -29.42
CA GLN A 309 0.86 -0.83 -30.10
C GLN A 309 1.68 -1.06 -31.38
N ARG A 310 2.65 -1.99 -31.37
CA ARG A 310 3.41 -2.37 -32.56
C ARG A 310 2.48 -2.93 -33.65
N ARG A 311 1.58 -3.86 -33.30
CA ARG A 311 0.57 -4.40 -34.21
C ARG A 311 -0.35 -3.32 -34.77
N SER A 312 -0.83 -2.42 -33.92
CA SER A 312 -1.68 -1.30 -34.36
C SER A 312 -0.97 -0.37 -35.34
N ARG A 313 0.29 -0.01 -35.08
CA ARG A 313 1.13 0.80 -35.99
C ARG A 313 1.37 0.08 -37.31
N ARG A 314 1.69 -1.20 -37.29
CA ARG A 314 1.86 -2.03 -38.49
C ARG A 314 0.59 -2.07 -39.33
N ASN A 315 -0.57 -2.34 -38.71
CA ASN A 315 -1.86 -2.36 -39.40
C ASN A 315 -2.28 -0.99 -39.93
N ARG A 316 -1.83 0.11 -39.31
CA ARG A 316 -2.05 1.47 -39.83
C ARG A 316 -1.18 1.70 -41.07
N ALA A 317 0.10 1.34 -41.01
CA ALA A 317 1.01 1.45 -42.16
C ALA A 317 0.52 0.65 -43.37
N ILE A 318 0.05 -0.59 -43.18
CA ILE A 318 -0.53 -1.41 -44.26
C ILE A 318 -1.76 -0.71 -44.87
N ARG A 319 -2.67 -0.18 -44.05
CA ARG A 319 -3.86 0.54 -44.56
C ARG A 319 -3.50 1.78 -45.36
N THR A 320 -2.52 2.55 -44.90
CA THR A 320 -2.03 3.73 -45.63
C THR A 320 -1.35 3.33 -46.93
N SER A 321 -0.52 2.27 -46.94
CA SER A 321 0.12 1.74 -48.15
C SER A 321 -0.88 1.26 -49.19
N ASN A 322 -1.91 0.51 -48.77
CA ASN A 322 -2.95 0.01 -49.69
C ASN A 322 -3.83 1.15 -50.24
N SER A 323 -4.08 2.19 -49.45
CA SER A 323 -4.82 3.38 -49.89
C SER A 323 -4.05 4.22 -50.93
N VAL A 324 -2.71 4.17 -50.91
CA VAL A 324 -1.86 4.85 -51.91
C VAL A 324 -1.76 4.05 -53.21
N MET A 325 -1.87 2.72 -53.15
CA MET A 325 -1.89 1.85 -54.34
C MET A 325 -3.22 1.86 -55.12
N THR A 326 -4.31 2.36 -54.55
CA THR A 326 -5.65 2.38 -55.18
C THR A 326 -6.01 3.68 -55.91
N LEU A 327 -5.07 4.61 -56.12
CA LEU A 327 -5.31 5.75 -57.01
C LEU A 327 -5.14 5.29 -58.47
N PRO A 328 -6.19 5.33 -59.32
CA PRO A 328 -6.02 4.98 -60.72
C PRO A 328 -5.21 6.07 -61.43
N ALA A 329 -4.13 5.67 -62.10
CA ALA A 329 -3.50 6.46 -63.14
C ALA A 329 -4.40 6.41 -64.40
N ASN A 330 -5.06 7.52 -64.72
CA ASN A 330 -5.58 7.85 -66.05
C ASN A 330 -5.65 9.39 -66.08
N SER A 331 -4.76 10.14 -66.73
CA SER A 331 -4.45 10.28 -68.17
C SER A 331 -5.66 10.75 -69.01
N GLY A 332 -5.62 12.03 -69.39
CA GLY A 332 -6.25 12.61 -70.59
C GLY A 332 -7.75 12.84 -70.53
N VAL A 333 -8.18 14.10 -70.64
CA VAL A 333 -8.61 14.75 -71.90
C VAL A 333 -8.97 16.20 -71.56
N ASP A 334 -8.34 17.14 -72.28
CA ASP A 334 -8.70 18.55 -72.36
C ASP A 334 -10.11 18.71 -72.97
N ASP A 335 -10.91 19.66 -72.48
CA ASP A 335 -11.62 20.55 -73.40
C ASP A 335 -11.98 21.90 -72.77
N TYR A 336 -11.80 22.92 -73.61
CA TYR A 336 -11.83 24.36 -73.38
C TYR A 336 -13.26 24.94 -73.32
N GLN A 337 -13.39 26.09 -72.62
CA GLN A 337 -14.27 27.25 -72.93
C GLN A 337 -15.81 27.08 -72.80
N ASP A 338 -16.64 28.07 -72.45
CA ASP A 338 -16.56 29.50 -72.08
C ASP A 338 -17.99 29.96 -71.64
N PHE A 339 -18.08 31.20 -71.15
CA PHE A 339 -19.24 32.10 -71.06
C PHE A 339 -20.18 32.06 -69.83
N SER A 340 -19.87 33.00 -68.91
CA SER A 340 -20.71 34.14 -68.49
C SER A 340 -22.23 33.96 -68.28
N THR A 341 -22.73 34.46 -67.16
CA THR A 341 -23.79 35.48 -67.15
C THR A 341 -23.89 36.19 -65.80
N GLU A 342 -23.97 37.52 -65.85
CA GLU A 342 -24.56 38.35 -64.81
C GLU A 342 -26.08 38.07 -64.71
N TYR A 343 -26.59 38.23 -63.49
CA TYR A 343 -27.99 38.30 -63.01
C TYR A 343 -28.85 37.03 -63.03
#